data_AF-A0A1V2QDT4-F1
#
_entry.id   AF-A0A1V2QDT4-F1
#
_cell.length_a   1.000
_cell.length_b   1.000
_cell.length_c   1.000
_cell.angle_alpha   90.00
_cell.angle_beta   90.00
_cell.angle_gamma   90.00
#
_symmetry.space_group_name_H-M   'P 1'
#
loop_
_entity.id
_entity.type
_entity.pdbx_description
1 polymer ?
#
loop_
_entity_poly.entity_id
_entity_poly.type
_entity_poly.pdbx_seq_one_letter_code
_entity_poly.pdbx_strand_id
1 'polypeptide(L)'
;MAQVVVGQVEFADALVLTGPAGDDVLTAVLDRVACGTPRFELSTLDVPRLLAVPVGRRFTPAFGPLLRGVPLEPAAGVSVVRFAARRPFHPMRLHDALDVLLDGVVRARGRVWAISQPSPRHVAGVGRRRVERRRGRSRPGRPPRPRGRSSGKGRCTR
;
A
#
# COMPACT_ATOMS: atom_id res chain seq x y z
N MET A 1 22.06 -6.31 -5.78
CA MET A 1 22.30 -4.88 -5.47
C MET A 1 21.52 -3.92 -6.36
N ALA A 2 21.24 -4.27 -7.63
CA ALA A 2 20.49 -3.40 -8.56
C ALA A 2 19.13 -2.87 -8.01
N GLN A 3 18.34 -3.71 -7.33
CA GLN A 3 17.03 -3.29 -6.80
C GLN A 3 17.10 -2.20 -5.73
N VAL A 4 18.19 -2.14 -4.94
CA VAL A 4 18.39 -1.06 -3.95
C VAL A 4 18.60 0.26 -4.66
N VAL A 5 19.41 0.26 -5.73
CA VAL A 5 19.67 1.45 -6.54
C VAL A 5 18.39 1.95 -7.22
N VAL A 6 17.58 1.04 -7.78
CA VAL A 6 16.28 1.41 -8.37
C VAL A 6 15.37 2.08 -7.34
N GLY A 7 15.32 1.55 -6.11
CA GLY A 7 14.57 2.17 -5.01
C GLY A 7 15.08 3.57 -4.65
N GLN A 8 16.39 3.76 -4.57
CA GLN A 8 16.99 5.08 -4.31
C GLN A 8 16.65 6.08 -5.42
N VAL A 9 16.78 5.66 -6.67
CA VAL A 9 16.48 6.48 -7.86
C VAL A 9 15.00 6.89 -7.89
N GLU A 10 14.09 5.98 -7.56
CA GLU A 10 12.65 6.24 -7.52
C GLU A 10 12.25 7.36 -6.53
N PHE A 11 12.93 7.44 -5.39
CA PHE A 11 12.64 8.42 -4.34
C PHE A 11 13.53 9.66 -4.38
N ALA A 12 14.48 9.73 -5.31
CA ALA A 12 15.39 10.86 -5.41
C ALA A 12 14.66 12.13 -5.89
N ASP A 13 14.95 13.26 -5.23
CA ASP A 13 14.45 14.58 -5.63
C ASP A 13 15.21 15.14 -6.83
N ALA A 14 16.48 14.76 -6.97
CA ALA A 14 17.35 15.05 -8.10
C ALA A 14 18.30 13.87 -8.36
N LEU A 15 18.73 13.69 -9.61
CA LEU A 15 19.73 12.70 -10.00
C LEU A 15 20.96 13.39 -10.57
N VAL A 16 22.14 13.03 -10.09
CA VAL A 16 23.42 13.42 -10.69
C VAL A 16 24.01 12.19 -11.35
N LEU A 17 24.18 12.25 -12.67
CA LEU A 17 24.64 11.13 -13.48
C LEU A 17 26.16 11.21 -13.65
N THR A 18 26.81 10.06 -13.44
CA THR A 18 28.24 9.89 -13.64
C THR A 18 28.45 8.79 -14.68
N GLY A 19 29.16 9.09 -15.77
CA GLY A 19 29.40 8.12 -16.84
C GLY A 19 29.34 8.77 -18.22
N PRO A 20 29.47 7.99 -19.30
CA PRO A 20 29.35 8.50 -20.66
C PRO A 20 27.94 9.06 -20.89
N ALA A 21 27.87 10.26 -21.47
CA ALA A 21 26.60 10.83 -21.90
C ALA A 21 26.00 9.97 -23.03
N GLY A 22 24.67 9.96 -23.14
CA GLY A 22 23.96 9.34 -24.28
C GLY A 22 23.70 7.84 -24.17
N ASP A 23 23.66 7.26 -22.97
CA ASP A 23 23.08 5.92 -22.80
C ASP A 23 21.54 6.00 -22.93
N ASP A 24 21.04 5.66 -24.11
CA ASP A 24 19.62 5.69 -24.45
C ASP A 24 18.79 4.73 -23.60
N VAL A 25 19.36 3.58 -23.21
CA VAL A 25 18.67 2.57 -22.38
C VAL A 25 18.53 3.11 -20.96
N LEU A 26 19.62 3.62 -20.38
CA LEU A 26 19.59 4.25 -19.06
C LEU A 26 18.61 5.42 -19.03
N THR A 27 18.64 6.27 -20.06
CA THR A 27 17.72 7.41 -20.19
C THR A 27 16.27 6.93 -20.20
N ALA A 28 15.95 5.94 -21.03
CA ALA A 28 14.62 5.36 -21.13
C ALA A 28 14.16 4.69 -19.81
N VAL A 29 15.07 4.06 -19.06
CA VAL A 29 14.77 3.52 -17.72
C VAL A 29 14.47 4.65 -16.73
N LEU A 30 15.33 5.67 -16.66
CA LEU A 30 15.17 6.78 -15.72
C LEU A 30 13.88 7.59 -16.00
N ASP A 31 13.48 7.72 -17.26
CA ASP A 31 12.22 8.38 -17.66
C ASP A 31 10.98 7.71 -17.07
N ARG A 32 11.08 6.41 -16.76
CA ARG A 32 9.97 5.61 -16.21
C ARG A 32 10.08 5.43 -14.70
N VAL A 33 11.27 5.19 -14.17
CA VAL A 33 11.51 4.97 -12.74
C VAL A 33 11.40 6.27 -11.95
N ALA A 34 12.11 7.31 -12.41
CA ALA A 34 12.24 8.62 -11.77
C ALA A 34 11.60 9.71 -12.67
N CYS A 35 10.38 9.45 -13.12
CA CYS A 35 9.63 10.34 -13.98
C CYS A 35 9.51 11.74 -13.34
N GLY A 36 9.90 12.77 -14.09
CA GLY A 36 9.89 14.15 -13.61
C GLY A 36 10.93 14.46 -12.53
N THR A 37 11.92 13.58 -12.30
CA THR A 37 13.09 13.91 -11.48
C THR A 37 14.10 14.69 -12.32
N PRO A 38 14.46 15.93 -11.94
CA PRO A 38 15.55 16.67 -12.57
C PRO A 38 16.83 15.84 -12.61
N ARG A 39 17.51 15.85 -13.76
CA ARG A 39 18.77 15.14 -13.96
C ARG A 39 19.85 16.14 -14.31
N PHE A 40 21.03 15.92 -13.75
CA PHE A 40 22.21 16.73 -13.98
C PHE A 40 23.36 15.81 -14.37
N GLU A 41 24.20 16.24 -15.29
CA GLU A 41 25.47 15.55 -15.57
C GLU A 41 26.54 16.09 -14.63
N LEU A 42 27.34 15.21 -14.03
CA LEU A 42 28.39 15.64 -13.11
C LEU A 42 29.43 16.55 -13.78
N SER A 43 29.74 16.30 -15.06
CA SER A 43 30.71 17.06 -15.86
C SER A 43 30.34 18.52 -16.07
N THR A 44 29.03 18.85 -16.03
CA THR A 44 28.49 20.18 -16.31
C THR A 44 27.65 20.71 -15.14
N LEU A 45 27.81 20.11 -13.95
CA LEU A 45 26.95 20.35 -12.80
C LEU A 45 27.09 21.78 -12.26
N ASP A 46 25.97 22.51 -12.27
CA ASP A 46 25.80 23.77 -11.56
C ASP A 46 25.24 23.50 -10.15
N VAL A 47 26.09 23.63 -9.13
CA VAL A 47 25.75 23.31 -7.73
C VAL A 47 24.61 24.20 -7.20
N PRO A 48 24.62 25.54 -7.37
CA PRO A 48 23.46 26.37 -7.07
C PRO A 48 22.14 25.88 -7.67
N ARG A 49 22.13 25.43 -8.93
CA ARG A 49 20.91 24.88 -9.56
C ARG A 49 20.46 23.57 -8.91
N LEU A 50 21.40 22.70 -8.55
CA LEU A 50 21.08 21.46 -7.83
C LEU A 50 20.46 21.75 -6.46
N LEU A 51 21.03 22.71 -5.71
CA LEU A 51 20.53 23.10 -4.39
C LEU A 51 19.19 23.83 -4.44
N ALA A 52 18.83 24.41 -5.59
CA ALA A 52 17.52 25.04 -5.82
C ALA A 52 16.39 24.03 -6.11
N VAL A 53 16.70 22.74 -6.31
CA VAL A 53 15.67 21.71 -6.53
C VAL A 53 14.78 21.59 -5.28
N PRO A 54 13.45 21.73 -5.41
CA PRO A 54 12.55 21.56 -4.28
C PRO A 54 12.69 20.15 -3.68
N VAL A 55 13.02 20.08 -2.39
CA VAL A 55 13.02 18.83 -1.63
C VAL A 55 11.62 18.52 -1.16
N GLY A 56 11.13 17.32 -1.45
CA GLY A 56 9.77 16.95 -1.09
C GLY A 56 9.59 15.46 -1.22
N ARG A 57 8.91 14.84 -0.25
CA ARG A 57 8.75 13.39 -0.27
C ARG A 57 7.96 12.97 -1.51
N ARG A 58 8.63 12.33 -2.47
CA ARG A 58 8.01 11.65 -3.62
C ARG A 58 7.23 10.43 -3.13
N PHE A 59 6.06 10.67 -2.56
CA PHE A 59 5.18 9.63 -2.03
C PHE A 59 4.01 9.39 -2.98
N THR A 60 3.88 8.15 -3.46
CA THR A 60 2.64 7.73 -4.12
C THR A 60 1.70 7.22 -3.02
N PRO A 61 0.52 7.84 -2.82
CA PRO A 61 -0.45 7.34 -1.85
C PRO A 61 -0.89 5.92 -2.22
N ALA A 62 -1.33 5.14 -1.23
CA ALA A 62 -1.68 3.72 -1.41
C ALA A 62 -2.61 3.46 -2.61
N PHE A 63 -3.52 4.40 -2.90
CA PHE A 63 -4.45 4.37 -4.04
C PHE A 63 -4.19 5.45 -5.11
N GLY A 64 -3.00 6.04 -5.13
CA GLY A 64 -2.58 7.01 -6.14
C GLY A 64 -2.36 6.41 -7.53
N PRO A 65 -2.26 7.24 -8.59
CA PRO A 65 -2.03 6.73 -9.94
C PRO A 65 -0.64 6.07 -10.05
N LEU A 66 -0.57 4.85 -10.60
CA LEU A 66 0.67 4.07 -10.68
C LEU A 66 1.62 4.52 -11.80
N LEU A 67 1.08 5.17 -12.84
CA LEU A 67 1.78 5.53 -14.07
C LEU A 67 1.72 7.04 -14.34
N ARG A 68 1.59 7.87 -13.31
CA ARG A 68 1.49 9.33 -13.50
C ARG A 68 2.75 9.87 -14.19
N GLY A 69 2.56 10.44 -15.38
CA GLY A 69 3.63 11.09 -16.17
C GLY A 69 4.58 10.12 -16.89
N VAL A 70 4.43 8.81 -16.67
CA VAL A 70 5.34 7.79 -17.21
C VAL A 70 5.09 7.61 -18.72
N PRO A 71 6.13 7.71 -19.58
CA PRO A 71 6.01 7.39 -21.00
C PRO A 71 5.60 5.92 -21.21
N LEU A 72 4.57 5.68 -22.04
CA LEU A 72 4.00 4.35 -22.25
C LEU A 72 4.54 3.68 -23.52
N GLU A 73 4.92 4.48 -24.49
CA GLU A 73 5.50 4.07 -25.77
C GLU A 73 6.87 3.45 -25.52
N PRO A 74 7.24 2.34 -26.17
CA PRO A 74 8.58 1.76 -26.04
C PRO A 74 9.68 2.72 -26.51
N ALA A 75 10.83 2.72 -25.84
CA ALA A 75 12.02 3.47 -26.24
C ALA A 75 13.29 2.71 -25.83
N ALA A 76 14.28 2.63 -26.72
CA ALA A 76 15.57 1.97 -26.47
C ALA A 76 15.45 0.54 -25.87
N GLY A 77 14.47 -0.26 -26.33
CA GLY A 77 14.21 -1.61 -25.80
C GLY A 77 13.51 -1.65 -24.44
N VAL A 78 13.21 -0.51 -23.82
CA VAL A 78 12.49 -0.39 -22.55
C VAL A 78 11.01 -0.12 -22.82
N SER A 79 10.12 -0.84 -22.15
CA SER A 79 8.67 -0.70 -22.31
C SER A 79 7.92 -0.85 -20.98
N VAL A 80 6.67 -0.41 -20.95
CA VAL A 80 5.77 -0.58 -19.79
C VAL A 80 4.70 -1.59 -20.14
N VAL A 81 4.66 -2.70 -19.39
CA VAL A 81 3.59 -3.70 -19.50
C VAL A 81 2.52 -3.41 -18.45
N ARG A 82 1.26 -3.33 -18.90
CA ARG A 82 0.09 -3.17 -18.01
C ARG A 82 -0.61 -4.51 -17.88
N PHE A 83 -0.81 -4.94 -16.64
CA PHE A 83 -1.53 -6.17 -16.33
C PHE A 83 -2.67 -5.88 -15.36
N ALA A 84 -3.85 -6.42 -15.66
CA ALA A 84 -5.04 -6.28 -14.82
C ALA A 84 -5.83 -7.59 -14.82
N ALA A 85 -6.25 -8.03 -13.63
CA ALA A 85 -7.08 -9.21 -13.45
C ALA A 85 -8.31 -8.86 -12.61
N ARG A 86 -9.48 -9.40 -13.00
CA ARG A 86 -10.77 -9.18 -12.31
C ARG A 86 -11.07 -10.20 -11.21
N ARG A 87 -10.25 -11.24 -11.07
CA ARG A 87 -10.37 -12.26 -10.02
C ARG A 87 -9.18 -12.20 -9.08
N PRO A 88 -9.37 -12.52 -7.79
CA PRO A 88 -8.28 -12.57 -6.83
C PRO A 88 -7.30 -13.70 -7.18
N PHE A 89 -6.03 -13.48 -6.86
CA PHE A 89 -4.97 -14.45 -7.11
C PHE A 89 -4.94 -15.52 -6.00
N HIS A 90 -4.65 -16.75 -6.40
CA HIS A 90 -4.26 -17.78 -5.45
C HIS A 90 -2.82 -17.48 -4.97
N PRO A 91 -2.55 -17.34 -3.67
CA PRO A 91 -1.24 -16.89 -3.16
C PRO A 91 -0.05 -17.68 -3.72
N MET A 92 -0.14 -19.02 -3.72
CA MET A 92 0.96 -19.87 -4.20
C MET A 92 1.17 -19.73 -5.71
N ARG A 93 0.09 -19.67 -6.49
CA ARG A 93 0.21 -19.54 -7.95
C ARG A 93 0.76 -18.17 -8.35
N LEU A 94 0.48 -17.14 -7.56
CA LEU A 94 1.10 -15.84 -7.76
C LEU A 94 2.59 -15.90 -7.43
N HIS A 95 2.96 -16.50 -6.29
CA HIS A 95 4.36 -16.66 -5.90
C HIS A 95 5.18 -17.36 -7.00
N ASP A 96 4.71 -18.50 -7.47
CA ASP A 96 5.39 -19.27 -8.52
C ASP A 96 5.48 -18.49 -9.85
N ALA A 97 4.47 -17.68 -10.15
CA ALA A 97 4.45 -16.88 -11.37
C ALA A 97 5.35 -15.63 -11.29
N LEU A 98 5.60 -15.08 -10.09
CA LEU A 98 6.39 -13.86 -9.94
C LEU A 98 7.82 -14.04 -10.42
N ASP A 99 8.41 -15.21 -10.24
CA ASP A 99 9.79 -15.49 -10.67
C ASP A 99 9.93 -15.38 -12.19
N VAL A 100 8.94 -15.87 -12.94
CA VAL A 100 8.92 -15.79 -14.40
C VAL A 100 8.47 -14.41 -14.90
N LEU A 101 7.46 -13.83 -14.24
CA LEU A 101 6.88 -12.54 -14.65
C LEU A 101 7.82 -11.37 -14.41
N LEU A 102 8.71 -11.47 -13.42
CA LEU A 102 9.64 -10.40 -13.06
C LEU A 102 11.05 -10.61 -13.63
N ASP A 103 11.25 -11.64 -14.45
CA ASP A 103 12.51 -11.81 -15.17
C ASP A 103 12.74 -10.65 -16.15
N GLY A 104 13.95 -10.08 -16.10
CA GLY A 104 14.31 -8.87 -16.86
C GLY A 104 13.57 -7.58 -16.48
N VAL A 105 12.71 -7.59 -15.45
CA VAL A 105 11.94 -6.40 -15.05
C VAL A 105 12.78 -5.48 -14.17
N VAL A 106 12.97 -4.24 -14.62
CA VAL A 106 13.66 -3.21 -13.82
C VAL A 106 12.84 -2.82 -12.59
N ARG A 107 11.53 -2.56 -12.77
CA ARG A 107 10.62 -2.14 -11.70
C ARG A 107 9.17 -2.54 -11.98
N ALA A 108 8.52 -3.15 -10.98
CA ALA A 108 7.08 -3.42 -11.01
C ALA A 108 6.34 -2.62 -9.93
N ARG A 109 5.32 -1.86 -10.31
CA ARG A 109 4.40 -1.17 -9.39
C ARG A 109 2.99 -1.71 -9.61
N GLY A 110 2.25 -1.99 -8.55
CA GLY A 110 0.94 -2.61 -8.70
C GLY A 110 0.18 -2.74 -7.40
N ARG A 111 -1.07 -3.17 -7.54
CA ARG A 111 -1.92 -3.60 -6.44
C ARG A 111 -2.35 -5.02 -6.75
N VAL A 112 -2.34 -5.87 -5.73
CA VAL A 112 -2.76 -7.26 -5.87
C VAL A 112 -3.70 -7.62 -4.74
N TRP A 113 -4.80 -8.26 -5.12
CA TRP A 113 -5.70 -8.95 -4.21
C TRP A 113 -5.41 -10.44 -4.25
N ALA A 114 -4.84 -10.95 -3.17
CA ALA A 114 -4.68 -12.38 -2.99
C ALA A 114 -5.81 -12.88 -2.08
N ILE A 115 -6.31 -14.09 -2.34
CA ILE A 115 -7.18 -14.77 -1.39
C ILE A 115 -6.35 -15.01 -0.13
N SER A 116 -6.65 -14.31 0.96
CA SER A 116 -6.03 -14.59 2.26
C SER A 116 -6.59 -15.92 2.76
N GLN A 117 -5.81 -16.99 2.61
CA GLN A 117 -6.07 -18.20 3.37
C GLN A 117 -5.51 -17.97 4.78
N PRO A 118 -6.30 -18.05 5.86
CA PRO A 118 -5.72 -18.15 7.19
C PRO A 118 -4.96 -19.48 7.22
N SER A 119 -3.63 -19.44 7.10
CA SER A 119 -2.84 -20.64 7.28
C SER A 119 -3.08 -21.12 8.72
N PRO A 120 -3.46 -22.39 8.97
CA PRO A 120 -3.59 -22.90 10.32
C PRO A 120 -2.20 -23.22 10.85
N ARG A 121 -1.34 -22.21 11.02
CA ARG A 121 -0.03 -22.38 11.68
C ARG A 121 0.23 -21.20 12.62
N HIS A 122 0.11 -21.55 13.90
CA HIS A 122 0.44 -20.81 15.12
C HIS A 122 -0.65 -19.88 15.67
N VAL A 123 -1.66 -20.49 16.30
CA VAL A 123 -2.26 -19.90 17.50
C VAL A 123 -1.29 -20.18 18.66
N ALA A 124 -0.29 -19.32 18.84
CA ALA A 124 0.41 -19.27 20.12
C ALA A 124 -0.61 -18.73 21.14
N GLY A 125 -1.07 -19.60 22.03
CA GLY A 125 -2.00 -19.25 23.08
C GLY A 125 -1.43 -18.15 23.96
N VAL A 126 -1.95 -16.92 23.82
CA VAL A 126 -1.84 -15.92 24.88
C VAL A 126 -2.86 -16.30 25.94
N GLY A 127 -2.41 -17.10 26.90
CA GLY A 127 -3.13 -17.35 28.14
C GLY A 127 -3.35 -16.04 28.90
N ARG A 128 -4.50 -15.39 28.69
CA ARG A 128 -4.99 -14.38 29.64
C ARG A 128 -5.46 -15.13 30.89
N ARG A 129 -4.59 -15.24 31.90
CA ARG A 129 -5.01 -15.57 33.25
C ARG A 129 -5.98 -14.49 33.73
N ARG A 130 -7.26 -14.82 33.77
CA ARG A 130 -8.31 -14.02 34.40
C ARG A 130 -8.18 -14.23 35.91
N VAL A 131 -7.71 -13.21 36.63
CA VAL A 131 -7.80 -13.18 38.09
C VAL A 131 -9.25 -12.91 38.46
N GLU A 132 -9.99 -13.98 38.75
CA GLU A 132 -11.35 -13.93 39.28
C GLU A 132 -11.28 -13.48 40.75
N ARG A 133 -11.36 -12.17 41.02
CA ARG A 133 -11.67 -11.67 42.36
C ARG A 133 -13.12 -12.03 42.69
N ARG A 134 -13.33 -13.10 43.45
CA ARG A 134 -14.58 -13.35 44.17
C ARG A 134 -14.90 -12.13 45.04
N ARG A 135 -15.90 -11.34 44.65
CA ARG A 135 -16.64 -10.50 45.60
C ARG A 135 -18.01 -11.13 45.81
N GLY A 136 -18.28 -11.42 47.08
CA GLY A 136 -19.45 -12.14 47.55
C GLY A 136 -20.76 -11.49 47.09
N ARG A 137 -21.71 -12.37 46.79
CA ARG A 137 -23.12 -12.04 46.61
C ARG A 137 -23.68 -11.44 47.89
N SER A 138 -24.34 -10.29 47.77
CA SER A 138 -25.45 -9.90 48.66
C SER A 138 -26.60 -9.40 47.79
N ARG A 139 -27.69 -10.16 47.80
CA ARG A 139 -28.95 -9.90 47.08
C ARG A 139 -29.65 -8.66 47.65
N PRO A 140 -30.30 -7.79 46.85
CA PRO A 140 -31.23 -6.82 47.40
C PRO A 140 -32.62 -7.47 47.58
N GLY A 141 -33.10 -7.43 48.82
CA GLY A 141 -34.46 -7.81 49.20
C GLY A 141 -35.48 -6.76 48.72
N ARG A 142 -36.61 -7.26 48.22
CA ARG A 142 -37.75 -6.52 47.69
C ARG A 142 -38.75 -6.25 48.82
N PRO A 143 -39.29 -5.04 49.00
CA PRO A 143 -40.51 -4.85 49.78
C PRO A 143 -41.75 -4.73 48.87
N PRO A 144 -42.95 -5.13 49.34
CA PRO A 144 -44.17 -5.20 48.55
C PRO A 144 -45.06 -3.95 48.71
N ARG A 145 -46.11 -3.84 47.87
CA ARG A 145 -47.47 -3.29 48.10
C ARG A 145 -48.02 -2.61 46.82
N PRO A 146 -49.32 -2.23 46.73
CA PRO A 146 -50.47 -3.11 46.58
C PRO A 146 -51.40 -2.68 45.42
N ARG A 147 -52.50 -3.43 45.23
CA ARG A 147 -53.49 -3.29 44.15
C ARG A 147 -54.48 -2.13 44.37
N GLY A 148 -54.87 -1.46 43.28
CA GLY A 148 -56.09 -0.66 43.10
C GLY A 148 -56.30 -0.42 41.59
N ARG A 149 -57.38 -0.95 40.96
CA ARG A 149 -58.63 -0.24 40.53
C ARG A 149 -58.34 1.11 39.84
N SER A 150 -58.94 1.53 38.73
CA SER A 150 -60.06 1.11 37.87
C SER A 150 -60.22 2.19 36.77
N SER A 151 -60.66 1.81 35.56
CA SER A 151 -61.38 2.60 34.52
C SER A 151 -60.92 2.17 33.12
N GLY A 152 -61.75 1.78 32.15
CA GLY A 152 -63.17 2.03 31.95
C GLY A 152 -63.37 3.13 30.90
N LYS A 153 -63.83 2.71 29.71
CA LYS A 153 -64.29 3.50 28.53
C LYS A 153 -63.17 4.12 27.67
N GLY A 154 -63.28 4.18 26.34
CA GLY A 154 -64.41 3.89 25.47
C GLY A 154 -63.94 3.68 24.03
N ARG A 155 -64.57 2.70 23.39
CA ARG A 155 -64.59 2.50 21.95
C ARG A 155 -65.66 3.45 21.40
N CYS A 156 -65.30 4.33 20.48
CA CYS A 156 -66.25 5.14 19.73
C CYS A 156 -66.01 4.93 18.24
N THR A 157 -67.04 4.42 17.57
CA THR A 157 -67.24 4.37 16.14
C THR A 157 -68.44 5.26 15.84
N ARG A 158 -68.28 6.19 14.90
CA ARG A 158 -69.29 7.06 14.26
C ARG A 158 -70.07 8.02 15.13
#